data_AF-A0A2T2QZ52-F1
#
_entry.id   AF-A0A2T2QZ52-F1
#
_cell.length_a   1.000
_cell.length_b   1.000
_cell.length_c   1.000
_cell.angle_alpha   90.00
_cell.angle_beta   90.00
_cell.angle_gamma   90.00
#
_symmetry.space_group_name_H-M   'P 1'
#
loop_
_entity.id
_entity.type
_entity.pdbx_description
1 polymer ?
#
loop_
_entity_poly.entity_id
_entity_poly.type
_entity_poly.pdbx_seq_one_letter_code
_entity_poly.pdbx_strand_id
1 'polypeptide(L)'
;MKQIYFDSDEEITAIISKLESIESNRIALIPPKRSTTLQSVVNLKLIQKAVTANDNELVVLTKDPFILNIASQLKILTAPNLESEPEVPQPQDSRQAMPSAVIEGSEATEKDYTSADEAAAGVETGG
;
A
#
# COMPACT_ATOMS: atom_id res chain seq x y z
N MET A 1 -9.53 25.30 -3.38
CA MET A 1 -9.19 23.86 -3.37
C MET A 1 -8.03 23.63 -4.31
N LYS A 2 -6.97 22.94 -3.86
CA LYS A 2 -5.75 22.69 -4.66
C LYS A 2 -5.68 21.22 -5.05
N GLN A 3 -5.42 20.93 -6.32
CA GLN A 3 -5.32 19.56 -6.83
C GLN A 3 -3.87 19.10 -6.83
N ILE A 4 -3.65 17.87 -6.36
CA ILE A 4 -2.33 17.27 -6.25
C ILE A 4 -2.34 15.90 -6.93
N TYR A 5 -1.47 15.80 -7.92
CA TYR A 5 -1.14 14.58 -8.63
C TYR A 5 0.23 14.09 -8.15
N PHE A 6 0.38 12.79 -8.09
CA PHE A 6 1.62 12.08 -7.74
C PHE A 6 1.79 10.94 -8.73
N ASP A 7 3.04 10.60 -8.98
CA ASP A 7 3.39 9.52 -9.89
C ASP A 7 3.20 8.15 -9.22
N SER A 8 3.15 7.09 -10.04
CA SER A 8 3.09 5.71 -9.55
C SER A 8 4.33 5.33 -8.73
N ASP A 9 5.49 5.92 -9.06
CA ASP A 9 6.78 5.69 -8.38
C ASP A 9 7.10 6.74 -7.30
N GLU A 10 6.18 7.66 -6.97
CA GLU A 10 6.43 8.67 -5.94
C GLU A 10 6.40 8.04 -4.53
N GLU A 11 7.51 8.21 -3.79
CA GLU A 11 7.67 7.71 -2.42
C GLU A 11 6.73 8.42 -1.43
N ILE A 12 6.23 7.70 -0.43
CA ILE A 12 5.25 8.21 0.54
C ILE A 12 5.74 9.43 1.31
N THR A 13 7.04 9.48 1.64
CA THR A 13 7.66 10.61 2.35
C THR A 13 7.64 11.88 1.52
N ALA A 14 7.91 11.77 0.22
CA ALA A 14 7.86 12.90 -0.70
C ALA A 14 6.43 13.44 -0.87
N ILE A 15 5.45 12.54 -0.99
CA ILE A 15 4.03 12.90 -1.04
C ILE A 15 3.63 13.67 0.22
N ILE A 16 4.01 13.16 1.40
CA ILE A 16 3.71 13.80 2.69
C ILE A 16 4.32 15.20 2.76
N SER A 17 5.62 15.35 2.49
CA SER A 17 6.28 16.67 2.54
C SER A 17 5.68 17.68 1.56
N LYS A 18 5.25 17.22 0.38
CA LYS A 18 4.55 18.06 -0.60
C LYS A 18 3.18 18.51 -0.08
N LEU A 19 2.44 17.63 0.60
CA LEU A 19 1.15 17.95 1.19
C LEU A 19 1.27 18.90 2.39
N GLU A 20 2.31 18.75 3.21
CA GLU A 20 2.57 19.63 4.35
C GLU A 20 2.96 21.06 3.90
N SER A 21 3.60 21.18 2.73
CA SER A 21 3.99 22.49 2.19
C SER A 21 2.82 23.26 1.54
N ILE A 22 1.60 22.73 1.58
CA ILE A 22 0.43 23.36 0.95
C ILE A 22 -0.37 24.14 1.98
N GLU A 23 -0.49 25.44 1.75
CA GLU A 23 -1.41 26.31 2.49
C GLU A 23 -2.72 26.43 1.69
N SER A 24 -3.65 25.50 1.90
CA SER A 24 -4.94 25.50 1.19
C SER A 24 -6.01 24.75 1.97
N ASN A 25 -7.10 25.45 2.31
CA ASN A 25 -8.23 24.93 3.08
C ASN A 25 -8.73 23.53 2.64
N ARG A 26 -8.68 23.20 1.34
CA ARG A 26 -9.03 21.87 0.83
C ARG A 26 -8.06 21.39 -0.24
N ILE A 27 -7.60 20.15 -0.12
CA ILE A 27 -6.66 19.49 -1.03
C ILE A 27 -7.34 18.29 -1.69
N ALA A 28 -7.29 18.25 -3.02
CA ALA A 28 -7.79 17.15 -3.84
C ALA A 28 -6.63 16.24 -4.24
N LEU A 29 -6.59 15.02 -3.70
CA LEU A 29 -5.59 14.01 -4.01
C LEU A 29 -6.07 13.15 -5.17
N ILE A 30 -5.34 13.14 -6.28
CA ILE A 30 -5.70 12.40 -7.49
C ILE A 30 -4.72 11.22 -7.67
N PRO A 31 -5.13 9.99 -7.31
CA PRO A 31 -4.33 8.79 -7.54
C PRO A 31 -4.03 8.56 -9.02
N PRO A 32 -2.79 8.16 -9.37
CA PRO A 32 -2.53 7.63 -10.70
C PRO A 32 -3.24 6.27 -10.83
N LYS A 33 -3.50 5.87 -12.08
CA LYS A 33 -4.30 4.67 -12.38
C LYS A 33 -3.71 3.36 -11.80
N ARG A 34 -2.42 3.36 -11.42
CA ARG A 34 -1.67 2.18 -10.97
C ARG A 34 -0.67 2.52 -9.86
N SER A 35 -1.11 3.13 -8.76
CA SER A 35 -0.24 3.28 -7.56
C SER A 35 -0.54 2.18 -6.55
N THR A 36 0.47 1.38 -6.22
CA THR A 36 0.45 0.41 -5.11
C THR A 36 0.54 1.13 -3.76
N THR A 37 1.21 2.29 -3.72
CA THR A 37 1.44 3.09 -2.51
C THR A 37 0.14 3.53 -1.84
N LEU A 38 -0.91 3.86 -2.59
CA LEU A 38 -2.20 4.25 -2.01
C LEU A 38 -3.14 3.10 -1.66
N GLN A 39 -2.77 1.86 -2.00
CA GLN A 39 -3.53 0.67 -1.62
C GLN A 39 -3.20 0.20 -0.18
N SER A 40 -2.58 1.05 0.64
CA SER A 40 -2.33 0.76 2.05
C SER A 40 -3.15 1.68 2.94
N VAL A 41 -3.85 1.08 3.91
CA VAL A 41 -4.56 1.80 4.99
C VAL A 41 -3.61 2.72 5.75
N VAL A 42 -2.38 2.25 5.98
CA VAL A 42 -1.37 3.00 6.73
C VAL A 42 -0.96 4.25 5.95
N ASN A 43 -0.74 4.14 4.63
CA ASN A 43 -0.30 5.26 3.81
C ASN A 43 -1.39 6.34 3.71
N LEU A 44 -2.64 5.96 3.51
CA LEU A 44 -3.78 6.89 3.53
C LEU A 44 -3.92 7.60 4.89
N LYS A 45 -3.69 6.88 6.00
CA LYS A 45 -3.71 7.44 7.35
C LYS A 45 -2.57 8.45 7.59
N LEU A 46 -1.36 8.16 7.10
CA LEU A 46 -0.23 9.07 7.21
C LEU A 46 -0.49 10.36 6.41
N ILE A 47 -0.98 10.22 5.17
CA ILE A 47 -1.36 11.34 4.32
C ILE A 47 -2.46 12.19 4.97
N GLN A 48 -3.52 11.56 5.46
CA GLN A 48 -4.59 12.25 6.18
C GLN A 48 -4.03 13.04 7.35
N LYS A 49 -3.19 12.40 8.18
CA LYS A 49 -2.60 13.04 9.35
C LYS A 49 -1.78 14.27 8.97
N ALA A 50 -0.94 14.18 7.95
CA ALA A 50 -0.12 15.29 7.46
C ALA A 50 -0.98 16.47 6.97
N VAL A 51 -2.05 16.18 6.24
CA VAL A 51 -2.99 17.20 5.73
C VAL A 51 -3.75 17.87 6.89
N THR A 52 -4.30 17.07 7.81
CA THR A 52 -5.03 17.59 8.99
C THR A 52 -4.13 18.34 9.97
N ALA A 53 -2.83 18.02 10.03
CA ALA A 53 -1.87 18.73 10.86
C ALA A 53 -1.61 20.16 10.37
N ASN A 54 -1.94 20.45 9.11
CA ASN A 54 -1.86 21.78 8.51
C ASN A 54 -3.24 22.46 8.42
N ASP A 55 -4.23 22.01 9.22
CA ASP A 55 -5.62 22.50 9.20
C ASP A 55 -6.29 22.46 7.82
N ASN A 56 -5.79 21.59 6.93
CA ASN A 56 -6.33 21.39 5.60
C ASN A 56 -7.26 20.18 5.56
N GLU A 57 -8.22 20.20 4.65
CA GLU A 57 -9.15 19.08 4.43
C GLU A 57 -8.73 18.24 3.22
N LEU A 58 -8.61 16.92 3.41
CA LEU A 58 -8.24 15.97 2.35
C LEU A 58 -9.49 15.43 1.64
N VAL A 59 -9.50 15.56 0.31
CA VAL A 59 -10.48 14.92 -0.58
C VAL A 59 -9.73 13.99 -1.53
N VAL A 60 -10.09 12.70 -1.57
CA VAL A 60 -9.48 11.74 -2.50
C VAL A 60 -10.41 11.53 -3.70
N LEU A 61 -9.89 11.82 -4.90
CA LEU A 61 -10.63 11.70 -6.14
C LEU A 61 -10.46 10.31 -6.74
N THR A 62 -11.38 9.41 -6.41
CA THR A 62 -11.28 8.01 -6.81
C THR A 62 -12.64 7.36 -7.02
N LYS A 63 -12.66 6.36 -7.89
CA LYS A 63 -13.77 5.41 -8.05
C LYS A 63 -13.35 3.98 -7.67
N ASP A 64 -12.13 3.83 -7.16
CA ASP A 64 -11.57 2.53 -6.80
C ASP A 64 -12.23 2.03 -5.50
N PRO A 65 -12.91 0.86 -5.51
CA PRO A 65 -13.66 0.38 -4.36
C PRO A 65 -12.77 0.08 -3.15
N PHE A 66 -11.51 -0.29 -3.38
CA PHE A 66 -10.57 -0.56 -2.30
C PHE A 66 -10.16 0.73 -1.60
N ILE A 67 -9.81 1.78 -2.35
CA ILE A 67 -9.52 3.10 -1.76
C ILE A 67 -10.75 3.68 -1.07
N LEU A 68 -11.95 3.55 -1.67
CA LEU A 68 -13.21 3.99 -1.06
C LEU A 68 -13.47 3.30 0.29
N ASN A 69 -13.22 1.99 0.40
CA ASN A 69 -13.38 1.24 1.65
C ASN A 69 -12.39 1.67 2.74
N ILE A 70 -11.16 2.01 2.38
CA ILE A 70 -10.19 2.56 3.34
C ILE A 70 -10.60 3.96 3.76
N ALA A 71 -10.98 4.80 2.80
CA ALA A 71 -11.43 6.16 3.05
C ALA A 71 -12.66 6.19 3.97
N SER A 72 -13.61 5.25 3.83
CA SER A 72 -14.77 5.16 4.72
C SER A 72 -14.38 4.83 6.16
N GLN A 73 -13.41 3.92 6.35
CA GLN A 73 -12.88 3.58 7.67
C GLN A 73 -12.15 4.75 8.34
N LEU A 74 -11.43 5.54 7.54
CA LEU A 74 -10.68 6.71 7.99
C LEU A 74 -11.51 8.01 8.02
N LYS A 75 -12.78 7.95 7.59
CA LYS A 75 -13.69 9.10 7.42
C LYS A 75 -13.07 10.21 6.54
N ILE A 76 -12.35 9.80 5.49
CA ILE A 76 -11.78 10.71 4.50
C ILE A 76 -12.86 11.03 3.47
N LEU A 77 -12.95 12.30 3.06
CA LEU A 77 -13.86 12.72 2.00
C LEU A 77 -13.39 12.17 0.65
N THR A 78 -14.33 11.71 -0.16
CA THR A 78 -14.05 11.20 -1.50
C THR A 78 -15.01 11.79 -2.52
N ALA A 79 -14.56 11.89 -3.76
CA ALA A 79 -15.42 12.27 -4.87
C ALA A 79 -15.04 11.47 -6.13
N PRO A 80 -16.03 11.06 -6.95
CA PRO A 80 -15.77 10.32 -8.18
C PRO A 80 -15.12 11.20 -9.28
N ASN A 81 -15.24 12.52 -9.19
CA ASN A 81 -14.67 13.51 -10.10
C ASN A 81 -14.65 14.90 -9.40
N LEU A 82 -13.98 15.89 -10.01
CA LEU A 82 -13.88 17.25 -9.49
C LEU A 82 -15.23 17.98 -9.38
N GLU A 83 -16.21 17.55 -10.17
CA GLU A 83 -17.52 18.20 -10.29
C GLU A 83 -18.50 17.70 -9.23
N SER A 84 -18.19 16.59 -8.56
CA SER A 84 -19.03 16.00 -7.52
C SER A 84 -18.70 16.60 -6.17
N GLU A 85 -19.73 16.79 -5.34
CA GLU A 85 -19.52 17.19 -3.95
C GLU A 85 -18.78 16.07 -3.20
N PRO A 86 -17.74 16.43 -2.43
CA PRO A 86 -17.02 15.47 -1.60
C PRO A 86 -17.91 14.95 -0.47
N GLU A 87 -18.00 13.63 -0.35
CA GLU A 87 -18.75 12.95 0.71
C GLU A 87 -17.88 11.88 1.36
N VAL A 88 -18.11 11.60 2.65
CA VAL A 88 -17.50 10.44 3.31
C VAL A 88 -18.15 9.19 2.73
N PRO A 89 -17.39 8.30 2.05
CA PRO A 89 -17.97 7.12 1.44
C PRO A 89 -18.55 6.20 2.51
N GLN A 90 -19.67 5.55 2.17
CA GLN A 90 -20.27 4.55 3.05
C GLN A 90 -19.39 3.29 3.08
N PRO A 91 -19.15 2.68 4.26
CA PRO A 91 -18.44 1.42 4.34
C PRO A 91 -19.20 0.36 3.55
N GLN A 92 -18.55 -0.24 2.57
CA GLN A 92 -19.10 -1.41 1.88
C GLN A 92 -18.65 -2.65 2.64
N ASP A 93 -19.61 -3.47 3.09
CA ASP A 93 -19.37 -4.73 3.78
C ASP A 93 -18.41 -5.62 2.97
N SER A 94 -17.14 -5.64 3.37
CA SER A 94 -16.04 -6.22 2.60
C SER A 94 -15.98 -7.76 2.70
N ARG A 95 -17.11 -8.44 2.95
CA ARG A 95 -17.18 -9.91 3.01
C ARG A 95 -17.02 -10.59 1.65
N GLN A 96 -16.89 -9.83 0.58
CA GLN A 96 -16.58 -10.34 -0.76
C GLN A 96 -15.36 -9.61 -1.30
N ALA A 97 -14.37 -10.39 -1.77
CA ALA A 97 -13.09 -9.98 -2.35
C ALA A 97 -11.94 -9.69 -1.36
N MET A 98 -11.64 -10.67 -0.50
CA MET A 98 -10.24 -11.08 -0.39
C MET A 98 -10.11 -12.41 -1.15
N PRO A 99 -9.33 -12.53 -2.24
CA PRO A 99 -8.80 -13.84 -2.55
C PRO A 99 -7.95 -14.19 -1.34
N SER A 100 -8.43 -15.14 -0.55
CA SER A 100 -7.66 -15.78 0.50
C SER A 100 -6.36 -16.19 -0.18
N ALA A 101 -5.24 -15.54 0.14
CA ALA A 101 -3.94 -16.10 -0.16
C ALA A 101 -3.84 -17.33 0.74
N VAL A 102 -4.38 -18.45 0.25
CA VAL A 102 -4.10 -19.76 0.78
C VAL A 102 -2.61 -19.92 0.58
N ILE A 103 -1.85 -19.69 1.65
CA ILE A 103 -0.48 -20.17 1.71
C ILE A 103 -0.64 -21.68 1.84
N GLU A 104 -0.80 -22.35 0.70
CA GLU A 104 -0.65 -23.79 0.59
C GLU A 104 0.80 -24.06 0.94
N GLY A 105 1.05 -24.29 2.23
CA GLY A 105 2.32 -24.75 2.76
C GLY A 105 2.62 -26.06 2.07
N SER A 106 3.36 -25.96 0.97
CA SER A 106 3.91 -27.10 0.26
C SER A 106 4.69 -27.90 1.30
N GLU A 107 4.30 -29.16 1.46
CA GLU A 107 4.96 -30.15 2.30
C GLU A 107 6.48 -29.98 2.19
N ALA A 108 7.10 -29.60 3.30
CA ALA A 108 8.54 -29.75 3.45
C ALA A 108 8.81 -31.26 3.46
N THR A 109 9.06 -31.83 2.28
CA THR A 109 9.65 -33.16 2.17
C THR A 109 11.03 -33.07 2.79
N GLU A 110 11.15 -33.53 4.03
CA GLU A 110 12.42 -33.80 4.69
C GLU A 110 13.26 -34.67 3.74
N LYS A 111 14.26 -34.07 3.12
CA LYS A 111 15.26 -34.82 2.36
C LYS A 111 16.17 -35.52 3.36
N ASP A 112 15.90 -36.80 3.50
CA ASP A 112 16.76 -37.84 4.05
C ASP A 112 18.19 -37.68 3.49
N TYR A 113 19.12 -37.19 4.32
CA TYR A 113 20.54 -37.24 4.01
C TYR A 113 21.08 -38.60 4.45
N THR A 114 20.80 -39.62 3.64
CA THR A 114 21.59 -40.85 3.61
C THR A 114 22.26 -40.95 2.25
N SER A 115 23.58 -40.74 2.21
CA SER A 115 24.47 -41.73 1.61
C SER A 115 25.93 -41.45 2.02
N ALA A 116 26.54 -42.49 2.57
CA ALA A 116 27.98 -42.67 2.65
C ALA A 116 28.56 -42.97 1.25
N ASP A 117 29.80 -42.57 0.99
CA ASP A 117 30.92 -43.32 0.37
C ASP A 117 32.10 -42.35 0.15
N GLU A 118 33.17 -42.41 0.95
CA GLU A 118 34.45 -43.11 0.72
C GLU A 118 35.53 -42.33 -0.08
N ALA A 119 36.69 -42.22 0.60
CA ALA A 119 38.08 -42.33 0.14
C ALA A 119 38.61 -41.46 -1.02
N ALA A 120 39.58 -40.59 -0.69
CA ALA A 120 40.92 -40.58 -1.32
C ALA A 120 41.85 -39.56 -0.61
N ALA A 121 42.71 -40.03 0.30
CA ALA A 121 43.95 -39.34 0.65
C ALA A 121 45.11 -40.31 0.35
N GLY A 122 46.02 -39.85 -0.51
CA GLY A 122 47.07 -40.65 -1.12
C GLY A 122 48.11 -41.21 -0.12
N VAL A 123 48.53 -42.43 -0.47
CA VAL A 123 49.84 -43.07 -0.28
C VAL A 123 50.98 -42.06 -0.14
N GLU A 124 51.89 -42.24 0.84
CA GLU A 124 53.36 -42.36 0.63
C GLU A 124 54.02 -43.15 1.78
N THR A 125 54.93 -44.04 1.39
CA THR A 125 55.58 -45.11 2.15
C THR A 125 56.90 -44.67 2.79
N GLY A 126 57.28 -45.31 3.89
CA GLY A 126 58.62 -45.22 4.47
C GLY A 126 59.70 -45.86 3.61
N GLY A 127 60.92 -45.35 3.78
CA GLY A 127 62.21 -45.92 3.42
C GLY A 127 63.21 -45.61 4.52
#